data_AF-A0A8C9I5T5-F1
#
_entry.id   AF-A0A8C9I5T5-F1
#
_cell.length_a   1.000
_cell.length_b   1.000
_cell.length_c   1.000
_cell.angle_alpha   90.00
_cell.angle_beta   90.00
_cell.angle_gamma   90.00
#
_symmetry.space_group_name_H-M   'P 1'
#
loop_
_entity.id
_entity.type
_entity.pdbx_description
1 polymer ?
#
loop_
_entity_poly.entity_id
_entity_poly.type
_entity_poly.pdbx_seq_one_letter_code
_entity_poly.pdbx_strand_id
1 'polypeptide(L)'
;YFILIISFFFFFFYAPWCGYSKPIHPIFDDLAKKVSHLKNLKIAKIDATVEHISAQKYKLTGYPSFRFFPAGNKKSHTALDYNQGRTLDDFYKFLLNHYSEKKKLIQLTSKQVLDEHCETGICILAILPNMQDVTDYYFISYINTLNDVIKDISDLPVTLLWTPAGDQLDIVNKLNLSYGFPTVIAISFSKNVFATLIGNYSKESIKKFITQMMIGKASVYTLTTFTVKTVSKIDLDMMQRKYGNNSDL
;
A
#
# COMPACT_ATOMS: atom_id res chain seq x y z
N TYR A 1 -10.12 -9.10 17.66
CA TYR A 1 -11.11 -9.39 16.60
C TYR A 1 -10.89 -8.54 15.35
N PHE A 2 -10.80 -7.21 15.45
CA PHE A 2 -10.62 -6.32 14.29
C PHE A 2 -9.35 -6.61 13.46
N ILE A 3 -8.19 -6.79 14.10
CA ILE A 3 -6.91 -7.15 13.45
C ILE A 3 -7.03 -8.45 12.64
N LEU A 4 -7.78 -9.44 13.14
CA LEU A 4 -7.99 -10.70 12.45
C LEU A 4 -8.84 -10.54 11.19
N ILE A 5 -9.78 -9.59 11.15
CA ILE A 5 -10.65 -9.39 9.98
C ILE A 5 -9.89 -8.70 8.84
N ILE A 6 -8.97 -7.79 9.14
CA ILE A 6 -8.22 -7.06 8.10
C ILE A 6 -6.96 -7.79 7.63
N SER A 7 -6.52 -8.83 8.35
CA SER A 7 -5.25 -9.51 8.09
C SER A 7 -5.38 -10.72 7.17
N PHE A 8 -4.48 -10.81 6.20
CA PHE A 8 -4.22 -11.95 5.32
C PHE A 8 -3.26 -12.93 6.00
N PHE A 9 -3.43 -14.23 5.77
CA PHE A 9 -2.53 -15.24 6.33
C PHE A 9 -2.01 -16.16 5.24
N PHE A 10 -0.73 -16.45 5.25
CA PHE A 10 -0.16 -17.53 4.45
C PHE A 10 0.52 -18.52 5.37
N PHE A 11 -0.03 -19.73 5.40
CA PHE A 11 0.41 -20.80 6.27
C PHE A 11 1.17 -21.86 5.50
N PHE A 12 2.33 -22.21 6.03
CA PHE A 12 3.08 -23.41 5.68
C PHE A 12 2.84 -24.47 6.75
N PHE A 13 2.04 -25.48 6.43
CA PHE A 13 1.81 -26.65 7.26
C PHE A 13 2.87 -27.72 6.94
N TYR A 14 3.60 -28.14 7.97
CA TYR A 14 4.72 -29.06 7.83
C TYR A 14 4.66 -30.19 8.86
N ALA A 15 5.50 -31.21 8.61
CA ALA A 15 5.87 -32.22 9.59
C ALA A 15 7.40 -32.23 9.74
N PRO A 16 7.95 -32.30 10.96
CA PRO A 16 9.39 -32.13 11.21
C PRO A 16 10.25 -33.23 10.56
N TRP A 17 9.67 -34.41 10.35
CA TRP A 17 10.31 -35.55 9.71
C TRP A 17 10.17 -35.56 8.18
N CYS A 18 9.39 -34.66 7.58
CA CYS A 18 9.14 -34.66 6.14
C CYS A 18 10.34 -34.08 5.37
N GLY A 19 10.97 -34.92 4.54
CA GLY A 19 12.11 -34.52 3.70
C GLY A 19 11.79 -33.36 2.73
N TYR A 20 10.56 -33.29 2.22
CA TYR A 20 10.10 -32.21 1.35
C TYR A 20 9.79 -30.90 2.09
N SER A 21 9.56 -30.97 3.41
CA SER A 21 9.29 -29.78 4.24
C SER A 21 10.57 -29.06 4.63
N LYS A 22 11.63 -29.80 4.99
CA LYS A 22 12.94 -29.27 5.41
C LYS A 22 13.49 -28.16 4.51
N PRO A 23 13.58 -28.31 3.16
CA PRO A 23 14.12 -27.25 2.30
C PRO A 23 13.22 -26.01 2.19
N ILE A 24 11.94 -26.10 2.55
CA ILE A 24 11.00 -24.97 2.49
C ILE A 24 11.18 -24.01 3.66
N HIS A 25 11.61 -24.49 4.84
CA HIS A 25 11.81 -23.64 6.01
C HIS A 25 12.62 -22.36 5.72
N PRO A 26 13.84 -22.43 5.16
CA PRO A 26 14.63 -21.23 4.87
C PRO A 26 13.96 -20.34 3.81
N ILE A 27 13.33 -20.93 2.78
CA ILE A 27 12.61 -20.18 1.73
C ILE A 27 11.46 -19.38 2.34
N PHE A 28 10.73 -19.97 3.28
CA PHE A 28 9.59 -19.33 3.94
C PHE A 28 10.03 -18.24 4.93
N ASP A 29 11.22 -18.35 5.54
CA ASP A 29 11.80 -17.28 6.36
C ASP A 29 12.20 -16.08 5.50
N ASP A 30 12.83 -16.32 4.36
CA ASP A 30 13.20 -15.25 3.43
C ASP A 30 11.96 -14.61 2.79
N LEU A 31 10.91 -15.39 2.55
CA LEU A 31 9.60 -14.86 2.14
C LEU A 31 9.05 -13.90 3.20
N ALA A 32 9.04 -14.30 4.48
CA ALA A 32 8.54 -13.47 5.58
C ALA A 32 9.31 -12.14 5.69
N LYS A 33 10.63 -12.16 5.48
CA LYS A 33 11.45 -10.94 5.40
C LYS A 33 11.06 -10.08 4.19
N LYS A 34 10.93 -10.70 3.01
CA LYS A 34 10.61 -10.01 1.75
C LYS A 34 9.26 -9.30 1.78
N VAL A 35 8.26 -9.89 2.43
CA VAL A 35 6.89 -9.32 2.54
C VAL A 35 6.65 -8.55 3.84
N SER A 36 7.68 -8.27 4.64
CA SER A 36 7.54 -7.57 5.94
C SER A 36 6.90 -6.17 5.83
N HIS A 37 6.98 -5.54 4.67
CA HIS A 37 6.35 -4.26 4.36
C HIS A 37 4.81 -4.36 4.23
N LEU A 38 4.25 -5.56 4.01
CA LEU A 38 2.82 -5.80 3.94
C LEU A 38 2.25 -6.00 5.35
N LYS A 39 1.93 -4.88 6.04
CA LYS A 39 1.60 -4.85 7.48
C LYS A 39 0.49 -5.84 7.88
N ASN A 40 -0.52 -6.05 7.03
CA ASN A 40 -1.62 -6.98 7.33
C ASN A 40 -1.44 -8.37 6.70
N LEU A 41 -0.31 -8.68 6.04
CA LEU A 41 0.03 -10.04 5.66
C LEU A 41 0.82 -10.72 6.77
N LYS A 42 0.31 -11.87 7.25
CA LYS A 42 0.95 -12.70 8.26
C LYS A 42 1.41 -14.01 7.64
N ILE A 43 2.71 -14.28 7.76
CA ILE A 43 3.32 -15.53 7.30
C ILE A 43 3.56 -16.40 8.54
N ALA A 44 3.11 -17.66 8.55
CA ALA A 44 3.36 -18.56 9.66
C ALA A 44 3.66 -19.99 9.23
N LYS A 45 4.50 -20.67 10.02
CA LYS A 45 4.80 -22.09 9.92
C LYS A 45 4.02 -22.82 11.00
N ILE A 46 3.35 -23.91 10.65
CA ILE A 46 2.52 -24.67 11.58
C ILE A 46 2.97 -26.13 11.53
N ASP A 47 3.43 -26.65 12.68
CA ASP A 47 3.67 -28.08 12.84
C ASP A 47 2.31 -28.79 12.97
N ALA A 48 1.86 -29.37 11.86
CA ALA A 48 0.57 -30.03 11.77
C ALA A 48 0.57 -31.41 12.46
N THR A 49 1.73 -31.90 12.93
CA THR A 49 1.83 -33.12 13.74
C THR A 49 1.54 -32.88 15.21
N VAL A 50 1.59 -31.62 15.66
CA VAL A 50 1.20 -31.20 17.01
C VAL A 50 -0.18 -30.54 16.99
N GLU A 51 -0.44 -29.70 15.98
CA GLU A 51 -1.69 -28.95 15.82
C GLU A 51 -2.78 -29.74 15.07
N HIS A 52 -3.19 -30.88 15.64
CA HIS A 52 -4.13 -31.81 15.01
C HIS A 52 -5.49 -31.19 14.65
N ILE A 53 -5.98 -30.23 15.47
CA ILE A 53 -7.24 -29.52 15.23
C ILE A 53 -7.14 -28.71 13.94
N SER A 54 -5.99 -28.09 13.68
CA SER A 54 -5.75 -27.34 12.44
C SER A 54 -5.67 -28.28 11.23
N ALA A 55 -4.96 -29.40 11.35
CA ALA A 55 -4.83 -30.37 10.26
C ALA A 55 -6.17 -30.97 9.82
N GLN A 56 -7.03 -31.34 10.78
CA GLN A 56 -8.37 -31.85 10.51
C GLN A 56 -9.30 -30.76 9.96
N LYS A 57 -9.30 -29.57 10.57
CA LYS A 57 -10.14 -28.42 10.15
C LYS A 57 -9.85 -27.96 8.73
N TYR A 58 -8.59 -28.04 8.30
CA TYR A 58 -8.15 -27.65 6.96
C TYR A 58 -7.98 -28.82 5.99
N LYS A 59 -8.40 -30.04 6.39
CA LYS A 59 -8.38 -31.26 5.57
C LYS A 59 -7.05 -31.45 4.83
N LEU A 60 -5.94 -31.33 5.56
CA LEU A 60 -4.61 -31.49 4.98
C LEU A 60 -4.42 -32.93 4.50
N THR A 61 -4.06 -33.12 3.23
CA THR A 61 -3.86 -34.44 2.61
C THR A 61 -2.40 -34.89 2.58
N GLY A 62 -1.46 -34.01 2.94
CA GLY A 62 -0.03 -34.30 2.98
C GLY A 62 0.83 -33.10 3.33
N TYR A 63 2.14 -33.33 3.42
CA TYR A 63 3.13 -32.30 3.75
C TYR A 63 4.21 -32.19 2.65
N PRO A 64 4.70 -30.98 2.35
CA PRO A 64 4.23 -29.69 2.84
C PRO A 64 2.88 -29.29 2.23
N SER A 65 2.04 -28.57 2.98
CA SER A 65 0.80 -27.96 2.50
C SER A 65 0.82 -26.45 2.73
N PHE A 66 0.27 -25.69 1.78
CA PHE A 66 0.27 -24.23 1.82
C PHE A 66 -1.15 -23.69 1.67
N ARG A 67 -1.57 -22.80 2.56
CA ARG A 67 -2.92 -22.20 2.53
C ARG A 67 -2.85 -20.70 2.67
N PHE A 68 -3.54 -19.99 1.79
CA PHE A 68 -3.72 -18.54 1.86
C PHE A 68 -5.13 -18.19 2.32
N PHE A 69 -5.23 -17.34 3.33
CA PHE A 69 -6.48 -16.84 3.86
C PHE A 69 -6.55 -15.34 3.53
N PRO A 70 -7.49 -14.92 2.66
CA PRO A 70 -7.69 -13.51 2.38
C PRO A 70 -8.22 -12.77 3.61
N ALA A 71 -8.06 -11.45 3.64
CA ALA A 71 -8.73 -10.61 4.61
C ALA A 71 -10.25 -10.79 4.56
N GLY A 72 -10.91 -10.66 5.71
CA GLY A 72 -12.32 -10.87 5.91
C GLY A 72 -12.61 -11.99 6.90
N ASN A 73 -13.77 -12.63 6.74
CA ASN A 73 -14.20 -13.69 7.64
C ASN A 73 -13.46 -14.99 7.30
N LYS A 74 -12.55 -15.42 8.19
CA LYS A 74 -11.64 -16.56 7.97
C LYS A 74 -12.31 -17.90 8.22
N LYS A 75 -13.21 -18.29 7.33
CA LYS A 75 -13.81 -19.63 7.33
C LYS A 75 -12.91 -20.58 6.51
N SER A 76 -12.94 -21.87 6.82
CA SER A 76 -12.10 -22.87 6.12
C SER A 76 -12.33 -22.86 4.60
N HIS A 77 -13.56 -22.56 4.15
CA HIS A 77 -13.93 -22.46 2.74
C HIS A 77 -13.41 -21.20 2.01
N THR A 78 -12.88 -20.19 2.74
CA THR A 78 -12.28 -19.00 2.10
C THR A 78 -10.78 -19.15 1.89
N ALA A 79 -10.19 -20.25 2.38
CA ALA A 79 -8.79 -20.55 2.19
C ALA A 79 -8.53 -20.99 0.74
N LEU A 80 -7.54 -20.38 0.10
CA LEU A 80 -7.04 -20.79 -1.20
C LEU A 80 -5.89 -21.79 -1.02
N ASP A 81 -5.95 -22.90 -1.74
CA ASP A 81 -4.85 -23.84 -1.87
C ASP A 81 -3.73 -23.24 -2.72
N TYR A 82 -2.49 -23.42 -2.28
CA TYR A 82 -1.32 -23.09 -3.07
C TYR A 82 -0.63 -24.37 -3.55
N ASN A 83 -0.75 -24.62 -4.86
CA ASN A 83 -0.23 -25.82 -5.53
C ASN A 83 0.75 -25.47 -6.67
N GLN A 84 1.40 -24.30 -6.61
CA GLN A 84 2.35 -23.83 -7.63
C GLN A 84 3.80 -24.20 -7.25
N GLY A 85 4.78 -23.58 -7.92
CA GLY A 85 6.21 -23.77 -7.62
C GLY A 85 6.57 -23.43 -6.15
N ARG A 86 7.71 -23.92 -5.65
CA ARG A 86 8.08 -23.76 -4.22
C ARG A 86 9.35 -22.92 -4.04
N THR A 87 9.60 -21.98 -4.95
CA THR A 87 10.70 -21.01 -4.82
C THR A 87 10.22 -19.74 -4.10
N LEU A 88 11.18 -18.93 -3.63
CA LEU A 88 10.89 -17.63 -3.03
C LEU A 88 10.08 -16.73 -3.96
N ASP A 89 10.38 -16.75 -5.26
CA ASP A 89 9.72 -15.91 -6.25
C ASP A 89 8.29 -16.38 -6.55
N ASP A 90 8.06 -17.69 -6.62
CA ASP A 90 6.73 -18.27 -6.82
C ASP A 90 5.77 -17.89 -5.68
N PHE A 91 6.22 -18.01 -4.44
CA PHE A 91 5.43 -17.62 -3.28
C PHE A 91 5.17 -16.11 -3.27
N TYR A 92 6.21 -15.30 -3.54
CA TYR A 92 6.11 -13.85 -3.54
C TYR A 92 5.10 -13.36 -4.58
N LYS A 93 5.19 -13.85 -5.82
CA LYS A 93 4.24 -13.52 -6.90
C LYS A 93 2.81 -13.91 -6.56
N PHE A 94 2.62 -15.11 -6.01
CA PHE A 94 1.28 -15.54 -5.59
C PHE A 94 0.69 -14.64 -4.51
N LEU A 95 1.49 -14.25 -3.51
CA LEU A 95 1.05 -13.35 -2.45
C LEU A 95 0.67 -11.98 -3.01
N LEU A 96 1.48 -11.40 -3.90
CA LEU A 96 1.12 -10.12 -4.54
C LEU A 96 -0.17 -10.19 -5.34
N ASN A 97 -0.43 -11.31 -6.03
CA ASN A 97 -1.65 -11.47 -6.83
C ASN A 97 -2.92 -11.64 -5.99
N HIS A 98 -2.81 -12.12 -4.75
CA HIS A 98 -3.96 -12.41 -3.88
C HIS A 98 -4.07 -11.47 -2.68
N TYR A 99 -3.02 -10.69 -2.40
CA TYR A 99 -3.01 -9.61 -1.44
C TYR A 99 -3.58 -8.36 -2.11
N SER A 100 -4.86 -8.10 -1.89
CA SER A 100 -5.50 -6.85 -2.31
C SER A 100 -5.98 -6.11 -1.09
N GLU A 101 -5.10 -5.29 -0.51
CA GLU A 101 -5.55 -4.27 0.41
C GLU A 101 -6.20 -3.14 -0.36
N LYS A 102 -7.42 -2.78 0.04
CA LYS A 102 -7.98 -1.49 -0.34
C LYS A 102 -7.18 -0.40 0.36
N LYS A 103 -6.10 0.04 -0.29
CA LYS A 103 -5.40 1.26 0.07
C LYS A 103 -6.41 2.40 0.06
N LYS A 104 -6.44 3.16 1.14
CA LYS A 104 -7.27 4.36 1.23
C LYS A 104 -6.41 5.56 0.87
N LEU A 105 -7.01 6.52 0.19
CA LEU A 105 -6.43 7.83 0.00
C LEU A 105 -6.44 8.55 1.35
N ILE A 106 -5.26 8.94 1.85
CA ILE A 106 -5.10 9.51 3.19
C ILE A 106 -4.70 10.98 3.05
N GLN A 107 -5.43 11.87 3.74
CA GLN A 107 -5.05 13.27 3.82
C GLN A 107 -3.93 13.44 4.85
N LEU A 108 -2.90 14.23 4.52
CA LEU A 108 -1.85 14.62 5.44
C LEU A 108 -2.37 15.69 6.41
N THR A 109 -2.91 15.24 7.54
CA THR A 109 -3.51 16.13 8.55
C THR A 109 -2.57 16.49 9.70
N SER A 110 -1.46 15.78 9.88
CA SER A 110 -0.50 16.03 10.97
C SER A 110 0.84 15.34 10.71
N LYS A 111 1.86 15.72 11.49
CA LYS A 111 3.15 15.03 11.51
C LYS A 111 3.02 13.54 11.86
N GLN A 112 2.12 13.19 12.77
CA GLN A 112 1.86 11.79 13.13
C GLN A 112 1.37 10.98 11.93
N VAL A 113 0.44 11.53 11.12
CA VAL A 113 -0.03 10.85 9.90
C VAL A 113 1.11 10.63 8.91
N LEU A 114 2.00 11.62 8.76
CA LEU A 114 3.18 11.47 7.91
C LEU A 114 4.08 10.33 8.41
N ASP A 115 4.45 10.36 9.70
CA ASP A 115 5.39 9.41 10.29
C ASP A 115 4.82 7.98 10.19
N GLU A 116 3.56 7.75 10.60
CA GLU A 116 2.91 6.44 10.58
C GLU A 116 2.85 5.77 9.19
N HIS A 117 2.77 6.57 8.13
CA HIS A 117 2.54 6.09 6.76
C HIS A 117 3.77 6.20 5.86
N CYS A 118 4.78 6.98 6.25
CA CYS A 118 5.95 7.27 5.43
C CYS A 118 7.30 6.96 6.10
N GLU A 119 7.29 6.31 7.26
CA GLU A 119 8.47 5.76 7.95
C GLU A 119 9.37 4.90 7.05
N THR A 120 8.78 4.07 6.18
CA THR A 120 9.52 3.12 5.34
C THR A 120 9.10 3.20 3.89
N GLY A 121 10.08 3.18 2.99
CA GLY A 121 9.84 3.11 1.54
C GLY A 121 9.71 4.49 0.89
N ILE A 122 8.94 4.55 -0.21
CA ILE A 122 8.68 5.76 -0.98
C ILE A 122 7.29 6.29 -0.61
N CYS A 123 7.26 7.54 -0.16
CA CYS A 123 6.06 8.27 0.22
C CYS A 123 5.68 9.20 -0.93
N ILE A 124 4.54 8.94 -1.57
CA ILE A 124 3.98 9.82 -2.60
C ILE A 124 3.08 10.84 -1.91
N LEU A 125 3.30 12.13 -2.17
CA LEU A 125 2.47 13.22 -1.67
C LEU A 125 1.91 14.02 -2.85
N ALA A 126 0.60 13.98 -3.03
CA ALA A 126 -0.10 14.85 -3.96
C ALA A 126 -0.46 16.18 -3.26
N ILE A 127 0.01 17.29 -3.81
CA ILE A 127 -0.30 18.63 -3.31
C ILE A 127 -1.29 19.26 -4.28
N LEU A 128 -2.50 19.49 -3.81
CA LEU A 128 -3.63 19.96 -4.60
C LEU A 128 -3.84 21.47 -4.43
N PRO A 129 -4.51 22.15 -5.37
CA PRO A 129 -4.96 23.53 -5.16
C PRO A 129 -5.80 23.66 -3.89
N ASN A 130 -5.87 24.85 -3.30
CA ASN A 130 -6.78 25.07 -2.17
C ASN A 130 -8.23 24.98 -2.64
N MET A 131 -9.11 24.50 -1.77
CA MET A 131 -10.55 24.45 -2.06
C MET A 131 -11.17 25.84 -2.28
N GLN A 132 -10.50 26.92 -1.87
CA GLN A 132 -10.93 28.30 -2.13
C GLN A 132 -10.54 28.79 -3.53
N ASP A 133 -9.54 28.15 -4.15
CA ASP A 133 -8.97 28.58 -5.43
C ASP A 133 -9.61 27.85 -6.62
N VAL A 134 -10.36 26.78 -6.39
CA VAL A 134 -11.00 25.95 -7.41
C VAL A 134 -12.43 25.58 -7.01
N THR A 135 -13.27 25.23 -7.99
CA THR A 135 -14.61 24.73 -7.69
C THR A 135 -14.54 23.33 -7.07
N ASP A 136 -15.55 22.99 -6.27
CA ASP A 136 -15.66 21.67 -5.64
C ASP A 136 -15.61 20.52 -6.67
N TYR A 137 -16.16 20.74 -7.87
CA TYR A 137 -16.10 19.78 -8.99
C TYR A 137 -14.65 19.48 -9.42
N TYR A 138 -13.85 20.52 -9.67
CA TYR A 138 -12.45 20.33 -10.07
C TYR A 138 -11.62 19.71 -8.95
N PHE A 139 -11.87 20.13 -7.70
CA PHE A 139 -11.20 19.55 -6.54
C PHE A 139 -11.48 18.05 -6.41
N ILE A 140 -12.75 17.63 -6.53
CA ILE A 140 -13.15 16.22 -6.50
C ILE A 140 -12.54 15.45 -7.68
N SER A 141 -12.44 16.06 -8.86
CA SER A 141 -11.78 15.41 -10.01
C SER A 141 -10.32 15.06 -9.73
N TYR A 142 -9.58 15.93 -9.02
CA TYR A 142 -8.22 15.61 -8.59
C TYR A 142 -8.16 14.43 -7.61
N ILE A 143 -9.10 14.37 -6.66
CA ILE A 143 -9.23 13.28 -5.69
C ILE A 143 -9.59 11.96 -6.40
N ASN A 144 -10.52 11.99 -7.36
CA ASN A 144 -10.92 10.82 -8.14
C ASN A 144 -9.74 10.25 -8.94
N THR A 145 -8.94 11.14 -9.55
CA THR A 145 -7.70 10.74 -10.24
C THR A 145 -6.75 10.00 -9.30
N LEU A 146 -6.55 10.48 -8.07
CA LEU A 146 -5.71 9.79 -7.08
C LEU A 146 -6.29 8.45 -6.63
N ASN A 147 -7.61 8.36 -6.45
CA ASN A 147 -8.28 7.12 -6.12
C ASN A 147 -8.08 6.07 -7.23
N ASP A 148 -8.15 6.47 -8.49
CA ASP A 148 -7.90 5.57 -9.62
C ASP A 148 -6.43 5.17 -9.73
N VAL A 149 -5.50 6.07 -9.43
CA VAL A 149 -4.08 5.71 -9.28
C VAL A 149 -3.90 4.69 -8.16
N ILE A 150 -4.49 4.90 -6.98
CA ILE A 150 -4.37 4.00 -5.82
C ILE A 150 -4.82 2.57 -6.16
N LYS A 151 -5.91 2.42 -6.92
CA LYS A 151 -6.37 1.11 -7.40
C LYS A 151 -5.30 0.42 -8.25
N ASP A 152 -4.70 1.17 -9.18
CA ASP A 152 -3.69 0.71 -10.14
C ASP A 152 -2.31 0.43 -9.54
N ILE A 153 -2.01 0.96 -8.36
CA ILE A 153 -0.74 0.78 -7.64
C ILE A 153 -0.93 0.05 -6.29
N SER A 154 -2.02 -0.71 -6.18
CA SER A 154 -2.38 -1.42 -4.95
C SER A 154 -1.37 -2.50 -4.55
N ASP A 155 -0.67 -3.07 -5.54
CA ASP A 155 0.40 -4.05 -5.42
C ASP A 155 1.78 -3.46 -5.09
N LEU A 156 1.99 -2.17 -5.35
CA LEU A 156 3.29 -1.51 -5.12
C LEU A 156 3.50 -1.17 -3.63
N PRO A 157 4.72 -1.29 -3.07
CA PRO A 157 4.99 -0.97 -1.67
C PRO A 157 5.19 0.55 -1.46
N VAL A 158 4.21 1.35 -1.89
CA VAL A 158 4.20 2.81 -1.77
C VAL A 158 2.94 3.31 -1.06
N THR A 159 3.12 4.36 -0.27
CA THR A 159 2.04 5.13 0.35
C THR A 159 1.71 6.32 -0.54
N LEU A 160 0.42 6.61 -0.74
CA LEU A 160 -0.04 7.84 -1.40
C LEU A 160 -0.86 8.67 -0.42
N LEU A 161 -0.31 9.82 -0.05
CA LEU A 161 -0.96 10.87 0.74
C LEU A 161 -1.38 12.04 -0.16
N TRP A 162 -2.28 12.88 0.33
CA TRP A 162 -2.62 14.14 -0.32
C TRP A 162 -2.82 15.29 0.67
N THR A 163 -2.67 16.52 0.21
CA THR A 163 -2.97 17.74 0.98
C THR A 163 -3.32 18.91 0.08
N PRO A 164 -4.21 19.83 0.46
CA PRO A 164 -4.25 21.17 -0.11
C PRO A 164 -2.93 21.90 0.12
N ALA A 165 -2.49 22.72 -0.83
CA ALA A 165 -1.24 23.47 -0.77
C ALA A 165 -1.16 24.41 0.45
N GLY A 166 -2.26 25.12 0.74
CA GLY A 166 -2.37 26.09 1.83
C GLY A 166 -2.43 25.46 3.22
N ASP A 167 -2.79 24.18 3.33
CA ASP A 167 -2.75 23.45 4.59
C ASP A 167 -1.31 23.14 5.02
N GLN A 168 -0.39 22.99 4.06
CA GLN A 168 1.00 22.55 4.29
C GLN A 168 2.02 23.46 3.57
N LEU A 169 1.91 24.77 3.81
CA LEU A 169 2.76 25.79 3.16
C LEU A 169 4.27 25.59 3.36
N ASP A 170 4.70 25.08 4.51
CA ASP A 170 6.13 24.87 4.76
C ASP A 170 6.72 23.79 3.84
N ILE A 171 5.97 22.73 3.54
CA ILE A 171 6.36 21.73 2.53
C ILE A 171 6.49 22.39 1.15
N VAL A 172 5.48 23.18 0.76
CA VAL A 172 5.47 23.88 -0.54
C VAL A 172 6.70 24.78 -0.68
N ASN A 173 6.99 25.57 0.35
CA ASN A 173 8.09 26.54 0.32
C ASN A 173 9.46 25.86 0.39
N LYS A 174 9.66 24.90 1.30
CA LYS A 174 10.97 24.25 1.51
C LYS A 174 11.39 23.35 0.34
N LEU A 175 10.42 22.83 -0.40
CA LEU A 175 10.67 22.00 -1.58
C LEU A 175 10.52 22.77 -2.90
N ASN A 176 10.36 24.10 -2.84
CA ASN A 176 10.22 24.99 -3.99
C ASN A 176 9.10 24.57 -4.98
N LEU A 177 7.93 24.21 -4.45
CA LEU A 177 6.80 23.67 -5.22
C LEU A 177 5.80 24.74 -5.69
N SER A 178 6.17 26.02 -5.63
CA SER A 178 5.28 27.14 -5.93
C SER A 178 4.97 27.35 -7.41
N TYR A 179 5.50 26.52 -8.31
CA TYR A 179 5.37 26.66 -9.78
C TYR A 179 4.01 26.21 -10.33
N GLY A 180 3.15 25.58 -9.53
CA GLY A 180 1.77 25.28 -9.92
C GLY A 180 1.18 24.04 -9.25
N PHE A 181 -0.14 24.05 -9.07
CA PHE A 181 -0.92 22.95 -8.51
C PHE A 181 -1.98 22.46 -9.50
N PRO A 182 -2.33 21.16 -9.48
CA PRO A 182 -1.79 20.13 -8.60
C PRO A 182 -0.37 19.67 -8.98
N THR A 183 0.40 19.23 -7.99
CA THR A 183 1.72 18.60 -8.19
C THR A 183 1.82 17.32 -7.35
N VAL A 184 2.67 16.39 -7.77
CA VAL A 184 2.91 15.14 -7.05
C VAL A 184 4.40 15.01 -6.82
N ILE A 185 4.78 14.74 -5.58
CA ILE A 185 6.16 14.48 -5.21
C ILE A 185 6.31 13.05 -4.66
N ALA A 186 7.50 12.49 -4.80
CA ALA A 186 7.90 11.25 -4.17
C ALA A 186 9.04 11.54 -3.20
N ILE A 187 8.91 11.15 -1.94
CA ILE A 187 9.87 11.39 -0.88
C ILE A 187 10.42 10.05 -0.40
N SER A 188 11.74 9.97 -0.22
CA SER A 188 12.39 8.90 0.51
C SER A 188 13.15 9.51 1.69
N PHE A 189 12.54 9.42 2.88
CA PHE A 189 13.12 9.97 4.11
C PHE A 189 14.44 9.29 4.47
N SER A 190 14.52 7.96 4.32
CA SER A 190 15.74 7.20 4.60
C SER A 190 16.92 7.55 3.68
N LYS A 191 16.63 7.97 2.45
CA LYS A 191 17.64 8.42 1.48
C LYS A 191 17.85 9.93 1.48
N ASN A 192 17.07 10.67 2.27
CA ASN A 192 17.05 12.13 2.32
C ASN A 192 16.91 12.80 0.93
N VAL A 193 16.04 12.25 0.08
CA VAL A 193 15.79 12.78 -1.28
C VAL A 193 14.30 12.86 -1.61
N PHE A 194 13.96 13.74 -2.54
CA PHE A 194 12.65 13.77 -3.18
C PHE A 194 12.75 13.93 -4.70
N ALA A 195 11.68 13.57 -5.39
CA ALA A 195 11.48 13.85 -6.80
C ALA A 195 10.11 14.49 -7.01
N THR A 196 9.98 15.23 -8.10
CA THR A 196 8.74 15.88 -8.50
C THR A 196 8.26 15.28 -9.81
N LEU A 197 6.96 15.05 -9.93
CA LEU A 197 6.31 14.69 -11.19
C LEU A 197 6.52 15.81 -12.21
N ILE A 198 7.16 15.47 -13.33
CA ILE A 198 7.28 16.35 -14.50
C ILE A 198 6.25 15.89 -15.53
N GLY A 199 5.21 16.70 -15.75
CA GLY A 199 4.15 16.40 -16.71
C GLY A 199 2.77 16.86 -16.23
N ASN A 200 1.75 16.44 -16.95
CA ASN A 200 0.36 16.71 -16.58
C ASN A 200 -0.08 15.85 -15.38
N TYR A 201 -1.04 16.37 -14.63
CA TYR A 201 -1.72 15.62 -13.58
C TYR A 201 -2.76 14.68 -14.20
N SER A 202 -2.33 13.46 -14.54
CA SER A 202 -3.21 12.39 -15.01
C SER A 202 -2.88 11.06 -14.35
N LYS A 203 -3.82 10.11 -14.40
CA LYS A 203 -3.64 8.76 -13.86
C LYS A 203 -2.38 8.10 -14.41
N GLU A 204 -2.19 8.16 -15.73
CA GLU A 204 -1.07 7.54 -16.45
C GLU A 204 0.27 8.18 -16.06
N SER A 205 0.33 9.51 -16.03
CA SER A 205 1.54 10.26 -15.69
C SER A 205 1.97 10.00 -14.24
N ILE A 206 1.03 10.02 -13.30
CA ILE A 206 1.30 9.72 -11.89
C ILE A 206 1.75 8.27 -11.71
N LYS A 207 1.06 7.30 -12.32
CA LYS A 207 1.45 5.88 -12.26
C LYS A 207 2.85 5.64 -12.83
N LYS A 208 3.17 6.26 -13.97
CA LYS A 208 4.50 6.17 -14.59
C LYS A 208 5.57 6.78 -13.69
N PHE A 209 5.29 7.93 -13.09
CA PHE A 209 6.21 8.57 -12.15
C PHE A 209 6.51 7.68 -10.93
N ILE A 210 5.47 7.10 -10.32
CA ILE A 210 5.61 6.18 -9.18
C ILE A 210 6.46 4.97 -9.56
N THR A 211 6.17 4.33 -10.71
CA THR A 211 6.95 3.16 -11.15
C THR A 211 8.41 3.51 -11.47
N GLN A 212 8.69 4.70 -12.02
CA GLN A 212 10.05 5.20 -12.25
C GLN A 212 10.84 5.40 -10.95
N MET A 213 10.19 5.84 -9.87
CA MET A 213 10.84 5.94 -8.55
C MET A 213 11.26 4.57 -8.03
N MET A 214 10.38 3.58 -8.19
CA MET A 214 10.63 2.22 -7.71
C MET A 214 11.83 1.56 -8.40
N ILE A 215 12.04 1.84 -9.69
CA ILE A 215 13.16 1.31 -10.47
C ILE A 215 14.41 2.22 -10.44
N GLY A 216 14.39 3.32 -9.68
CA GLY A 216 15.53 4.22 -9.51
C GLY A 216 15.94 4.99 -10.77
N LYS A 217 15.02 5.24 -11.69
CA LYS A 217 15.30 5.91 -12.99
C LYS A 217 14.95 7.39 -13.03
N ALA A 218 14.74 8.03 -11.88
CA ALA A 218 14.33 9.41 -11.83
C ALA A 218 15.38 10.33 -11.23
N SER A 219 15.40 11.56 -11.75
CA SER A 219 16.15 12.65 -11.15
C SER A 219 15.57 12.97 -9.78
N VAL A 220 16.44 13.00 -8.77
CA VAL A 220 16.10 13.31 -7.38
C VAL A 220 16.86 14.54 -6.92
N TYR A 221 16.30 15.23 -5.94
CA TYR A 221 16.84 16.40 -5.27
C TYR A 221 17.02 16.10 -3.78
N THR A 222 17.94 16.79 -3.11
CA THR A 222 18.12 16.68 -1.66
C THR A 222 16.87 17.14 -0.93
N LEU A 223 16.41 16.34 0.02
CA LEU A 223 15.26 16.68 0.86
C LEU A 223 15.67 17.75 1.88
N THR A 224 14.99 18.90 1.82
CA THR A 224 15.10 19.94 2.84
C THR A 224 14.14 19.61 3.99
N THR A 225 14.56 19.86 5.23
CA THR A 225 13.67 19.72 6.39
C THR A 225 12.47 20.67 6.30
N PHE A 226 11.28 20.13 6.56
CA PHE A 226 10.02 20.86 6.64
C PHE A 226 9.22 20.42 7.87
N THR A 227 8.21 21.21 8.19
CA THR A 227 7.23 20.98 9.25
C THR A 227 5.88 20.62 8.64
N VAL A 228 5.08 19.87 9.40
CA VAL A 228 3.70 19.51 9.02
C VAL A 228 2.75 20.16 10.02
N LYS A 229 1.86 21.01 9.52
CA LYS A 229 0.84 21.67 10.31
C LYS A 229 -0.29 20.68 10.61
N THR A 230 -0.83 20.76 11.83
CA THR A 230 -2.06 20.05 12.17
C THR A 230 -3.26 20.75 11.55
N VAL A 231 -4.03 20.03 10.74
CA VAL A 231 -5.22 20.55 10.04
C VAL A 231 -6.41 19.60 10.20
N SER A 232 -7.62 20.14 10.04
CA SER A 232 -8.85 19.35 10.07
C SER A 232 -8.94 18.43 8.87
N LYS A 233 -9.48 17.22 9.09
CA LYS A 233 -9.76 16.29 8.00
C LYS A 233 -10.90 16.82 7.13
N ILE A 234 -10.73 16.78 5.81
CA ILE A 234 -11.74 17.11 4.82
C ILE A 234 -12.66 15.90 4.64
N ASP A 235 -13.97 16.13 4.75
CA ASP A 235 -15.01 15.11 4.53
C ASP A 235 -15.28 14.95 3.03
N LEU A 236 -14.48 14.09 2.39
CA LEU A 236 -14.63 13.76 0.97
C LEU A 236 -15.98 13.07 0.68
N ASP A 237 -16.55 12.30 1.61
CA ASP A 237 -17.81 11.58 1.40
C ASP A 237 -18.98 12.58 1.33
N MET A 238 -18.94 13.64 2.13
CA MET A 238 -19.89 14.76 2.02
C MET A 238 -19.74 15.49 0.69
N MET A 239 -18.51 15.82 0.27
CA MET A 239 -18.27 16.52 -1.00
C MET A 239 -18.70 15.67 -2.22
N GLN A 240 -18.38 14.38 -2.22
CA GLN A 240 -18.78 13.45 -3.28
C GLN A 240 -20.29 13.25 -3.33
N ARG A 241 -21.01 13.22 -2.19
CA ARG A 241 -22.49 13.18 -2.23
C ARG A 241 -23.10 14.43 -2.84
N LYS A 242 -22.46 15.59 -2.63
CA LYS A 242 -22.97 16.88 -3.11
C LYS A 242 -22.72 17.09 -4.61
N TYR A 243 -21.64 16.53 -5.17
CA TYR A 243 -21.21 16.82 -6.55
C TYR A 243 -20.87 15.60 -7.41
N GLY A 244 -20.84 14.39 -6.84
CA GLY A 244 -20.46 13.15 -7.52
C GLY A 244 -21.54 12.52 -8.40
N ASN A 245 -22.75 13.08 -8.43
CA ASN A 245 -23.83 12.66 -9.33
C ASN A 245 -23.93 13.50 -10.63
N ASN A 246 -23.02 14.44 -10.87
CA ASN A 246 -23.02 15.24 -12.11
C ASN A 246 -22.03 14.67 -13.14
N SER A 247 -22.17 13.38 -13.46
CA SER A 247 -21.53 12.78 -14.65
C SER A 247 -22.43 12.79 -15.90
N ASP A 248 -23.65 13.33 -15.80
CA ASP A 248 -24.59 13.47 -16.91
C ASP A 248 -25.10 14.92 -17.03
N LEU A 249 -24.25 15.86 -17.48
CA LEU A 249 -24.65 17.14 -18.10
C LEU A 249 -23.55 17.64 -19.03
#